data_AF-A0A1J7C784-F1
#
_entry.id   AF-A0A1J7C784-F1
#
_cell.length_a   1.000
_cell.length_b   1.000
_cell.length_c   1.000
_cell.angle_alpha   90.00
_cell.angle_beta   90.00
_cell.angle_gamma   90.00
#
_symmetry.space_group_name_H-M   'P 1'
#
loop_
_entity.id
_entity.type
_entity.pdbx_description
1 polymer ?
#
loop_
_entity_poly.entity_id
_entity_poly.type
_entity_poly.pdbx_seq_one_letter_code
_entity_poly.pdbx_strand_id
1 'polypeptide(L)'
;MTLQISPAAPRVTIQNGKAVTTSLDVADYFDKRHDNVLRAIERLDCSEKFTALNFEVSEYTDSTGRKLPMYTMTKDGFVFLVMGFTGKKAAAFKEAYITDV
;
A
#
# COMPACT_ATOMS: atom_id res chain seq x y z
N MET A 1 2.92 -19.26 -16.77
CA MET A 1 1.90 -18.64 -15.90
C MET A 1 2.19 -17.14 -15.89
N THR A 2 1.46 -16.37 -16.68
CA THR A 2 1.71 -14.95 -16.91
C THR A 2 1.28 -14.15 -15.69
N LEU A 3 2.19 -13.42 -15.03
CA LEU A 3 1.81 -12.38 -14.09
C LEU A 3 1.10 -11.28 -14.88
N GLN A 4 -0.22 -11.16 -14.70
CA GLN A 4 -0.94 -9.97 -15.10
C GLN A 4 -0.47 -8.81 -14.21
N ILE A 5 0.45 -8.00 -14.72
CA ILE A 5 0.75 -6.68 -14.17
C ILE A 5 -0.37 -5.77 -14.66
N SER A 6 -1.46 -5.69 -13.90
CA SER A 6 -2.49 -4.67 -14.16
C SER A 6 -1.88 -3.30 -13.86
N PRO A 7 -1.89 -2.33 -14.79
CA PRO A 7 -1.34 -0.99 -14.56
C PRO A 7 -2.19 -0.12 -13.61
N ALA A 8 -3.30 -0.63 -13.08
CA ALA A 8 -4.30 0.14 -12.34
C ALA A 8 -4.16 0.09 -10.80
N ALA A 9 -3.41 -0.88 -10.25
CA ALA A 9 -3.30 -1.07 -8.80
C ALA A 9 -2.00 -1.81 -8.42
N PRO A 10 -1.49 -1.63 -7.19
CA PRO A 10 -0.39 -2.43 -6.66
C PRO A 10 -0.75 -3.92 -6.57
N ARG A 11 0.25 -4.78 -6.43
CA ARG A 11 0.06 -6.22 -6.29
C ARG A 11 -0.78 -6.55 -5.04
N VAL A 12 -1.83 -7.34 -5.23
CA VAL A 12 -2.74 -7.78 -4.17
C VAL A 12 -2.56 -9.28 -3.89
N THR A 13 -2.63 -9.66 -2.62
CA THR A 13 -2.63 -11.05 -2.14
C THR A 13 -3.85 -11.30 -1.24
N ILE A 14 -4.24 -12.56 -1.08
CA ILE A 14 -5.28 -12.94 -0.13
C ILE A 14 -4.62 -13.43 1.15
N GLN A 15 -4.89 -12.77 2.28
CA GLN A 15 -4.47 -13.19 3.60
C GLN A 15 -5.70 -13.26 4.52
N ASN A 16 -5.90 -14.41 5.18
CA ASN A 16 -7.05 -14.64 6.06
C ASN A 16 -8.41 -14.30 5.41
N GLY A 17 -8.56 -14.64 4.12
CA GLY A 17 -9.78 -14.37 3.34
C GLY A 17 -9.98 -12.89 2.94
N LYS A 18 -9.01 -12.02 3.20
CA LYS A 18 -9.05 -10.59 2.85
C LYS A 18 -8.02 -10.26 1.78
N ALA A 19 -8.42 -9.42 0.83
CA ALA A 19 -7.50 -8.83 -0.13
C ALA A 19 -6.64 -7.76 0.55
N VAL A 20 -5.32 -7.94 0.47
CA VAL A 20 -4.32 -7.06 1.09
C VAL A 20 -3.18 -6.75 0.13
N THR A 21 -2.53 -5.60 0.32
CA THR A 21 -1.28 -5.20 -0.37
C THR A 21 -0.20 -4.91 0.66
N THR A 22 1.06 -4.82 0.23
CA THR A 22 2.18 -4.49 1.11
C THR A 22 2.66 -3.05 0.88
N SER A 23 3.33 -2.45 1.86
CA SER A 23 3.96 -1.14 1.68
C SER A 23 5.09 -1.15 0.65
N LEU A 24 5.68 -2.32 0.36
CA LEU A 24 6.63 -2.51 -0.75
C LEU A 24 5.93 -2.44 -2.10
N ASP A 25 4.83 -3.17 -2.28
CA ASP A 25 4.06 -3.17 -3.52
C ASP A 25 3.47 -1.79 -3.81
N VAL A 26 3.07 -1.04 -2.76
CA VAL A 26 2.64 0.36 -2.87
C VAL A 26 3.80 1.28 -3.27
N ALA A 27 4.98 1.10 -2.69
CA ALA A 27 6.17 1.88 -3.01
C ALA A 27 6.57 1.69 -4.48
N ASP A 28 6.61 0.45 -4.94
CA ASP A 28 6.91 0.08 -6.34
C ASP A 28 5.89 0.69 -7.30
N TYR A 29 4.59 0.51 -7.04
CA TYR A 29 3.54 1.02 -7.92
C TYR A 29 3.59 2.54 -8.10
N PHE A 30 3.78 3.32 -7.03
CA PHE A 30 3.79 4.79 -7.06
C PHE A 30 5.17 5.42 -7.32
N ASP A 31 6.19 4.62 -7.65
CA ASP A 31 7.59 5.07 -7.80
C ASP A 31 8.09 5.86 -6.58
N LYS A 32 7.75 5.41 -5.37
CA LYS A 32 8.17 6.02 -4.11
C LYS A 32 9.21 5.15 -3.43
N ARG A 33 10.15 5.78 -2.73
CA ARG A 33 11.04 5.02 -1.83
C ARG A 33 10.21 4.39 -0.70
N HIS A 34 10.52 3.14 -0.36
CA HIS A 34 9.78 2.38 0.66
C HIS A 34 9.78 3.07 2.03
N ASP A 35 10.91 3.63 2.46
CA ASP A 35 11.03 4.39 3.72
C ASP A 35 10.10 5.62 3.78
N ASN A 36 9.87 6.28 2.65
CA ASN A 36 8.90 7.38 2.57
C ASN A 36 7.45 6.88 2.73
N VAL A 37 7.15 5.66 2.27
CA VAL A 37 5.81 5.06 2.43
C VAL A 37 5.59 4.65 3.88
N LEU A 38 6.58 4.02 4.54
CA LEU A 38 6.51 3.71 5.97
C LEU A 38 6.24 4.97 6.80
N ARG A 39 7.01 6.04 6.54
CA ARG A 39 6.83 7.32 7.21
C ARG A 39 5.46 7.96 6.92
N ALA A 40 4.88 7.73 5.75
CA ALA A 40 3.54 8.22 5.43
C ALA A 40 2.48 7.48 6.24
N ILE A 41 2.60 6.16 6.39
CA ILE A 41 1.71 5.33 7.21
C ILE A 41 1.78 5.75 8.68
N GLU A 42 2.99 5.93 9.22
CA GLU A 42 3.23 6.33 10.61
C GLU A 42 2.70 7.72 10.96
N ARG A 43 2.47 8.57 9.94
CA ARG A 43 2.00 9.95 10.09
C ARG A 43 0.53 10.13 9.72
N LEU A 44 -0.21 9.05 9.49
CA LEU A 44 -1.63 9.14 9.17
C LEU A 44 -2.38 9.74 10.37
N ASP A 45 -3.04 10.87 10.13
CA ASP A 45 -3.89 11.51 11.12
C ASP A 45 -5.30 10.91 11.05
N CYS A 46 -5.47 9.76 11.71
CA CYS A 46 -6.73 9.02 11.77
C CYS A 46 -6.85 8.26 13.09
N SER A 47 -8.05 7.76 13.40
CA SER A 47 -8.29 7.06 14.67
C SER A 47 -7.39 5.81 14.82
N GLU A 48 -6.92 5.55 16.03
CA GLU A 48 -6.13 4.34 16.36
C GLU A 48 -6.85 3.05 15.91
N LYS A 49 -8.19 3.02 16.07
CA LYS A 49 -9.02 1.91 15.59
C LYS A 49 -8.91 1.71 14.08
N PHE A 50 -8.94 2.78 13.30
CA PHE A 50 -8.78 2.70 11.84
C PHE A 50 -7.39 2.17 11.50
N THR A 51 -6.35 2.69 12.14
CA THR A 51 -4.97 2.23 11.90
C THR A 51 -4.82 0.75 12.20
N ALA A 52 -5.26 0.30 13.39
CA ALA A 52 -5.14 -1.09 13.83
C ALA A 52 -5.92 -2.09 12.94
N LEU A 53 -7.03 -1.67 12.32
CA LEU A 53 -7.82 -2.53 11.44
C LEU A 53 -7.28 -2.63 10.01
N ASN A 54 -6.52 -1.63 9.57
CA ASN A 54 -6.15 -1.47 8.18
C ASN A 54 -4.66 -1.54 7.89
N PHE A 55 -3.80 -1.45 8.92
CA PHE A 55 -2.35 -1.52 8.80
C PHE A 55 -1.77 -2.46 9.85
N GLU A 56 -1.20 -3.57 9.39
CA GLU A 56 -0.54 -4.57 10.21
C GLU A 56 0.97 -4.50 10.00
N VAL A 57 1.73 -4.36 11.09
CA VAL A 57 3.20 -4.41 11.04
C VAL A 57 3.65 -5.81 10.66
N SER A 58 4.56 -5.89 9.69
CA SER A 58 5.14 -7.14 9.20
C SER A 58 6.62 -6.93 8.83
N GLU A 59 7.25 -7.97 8.30
CA GLU A 59 8.66 -7.94 7.90
C GLU A 59 8.87 -8.60 6.54
N TYR A 60 9.91 -8.17 5.84
CA TYR A 60 10.42 -8.85 4.64
C TYR A 60 11.92 -9.06 4.76
N THR A 61 12.41 -10.09 4.07
CA THR A 61 13.85 -10.34 3.93
C THR A 61 14.33 -9.64 2.66
N ASP A 62 15.30 -8.73 2.79
CA ASP A 62 15.90 -8.07 1.64
C ASP A 62 16.91 -8.97 0.92
N SER A 63 17.48 -8.48 -0.18
CA SER A 63 18.45 -9.23 -0.99
C SER A 63 19.77 -9.55 -0.26
N THR A 64 20.01 -8.91 0.89
CA THR A 64 21.19 -9.17 1.74
C THR A 64 20.89 -10.14 2.88
N GLY A 65 19.65 -10.61 3.00
CA GLY A 65 19.19 -11.50 4.06
C GLY A 65 18.76 -10.77 5.34
N ARG A 66 18.70 -9.43 5.34
CA ARG A 66 18.26 -8.65 6.51
C ARG A 66 16.74 -8.62 6.57
N LYS A 67 16.19 -8.77 7.77
CA LYS A 67 14.77 -8.53 8.05
C LYS A 67 14.52 -7.04 8.22
N LEU A 68 13.61 -6.49 7.42
CA LEU A 68 13.25 -5.09 7.42
C LEU A 68 11.73 -4.93 7.62
N PRO A 69 11.28 -3.86 8.29
CA PRO A 69 9.87 -3.65 8.57
C PRO A 69 9.11 -3.31 7.28
N MET A 70 7.86 -3.76 7.21
CA MET A 70 6.88 -3.35 6.24
C MET A 70 5.48 -3.35 6.86
N TYR A 71 4.49 -2.84 6.13
CA TYR A 71 3.08 -2.96 6.51
C TYR A 71 2.36 -3.82 5.50
N THR A 72 1.51 -4.72 5.99
CA THR A 72 0.40 -5.29 5.22
C THR A 72 -0.82 -4.41 5.44
N MET A 73 -1.56 -4.07 4.39
CA MET A 73 -2.71 -3.18 4.48
C MET A 73 -3.91 -3.65 3.66
N THR A 74 -5.09 -3.36 4.18
CA THR A 74 -6.38 -3.63 3.52
C THR A 74 -6.61 -2.67 2.35
N LYS A 75 -7.68 -2.90 1.57
CA LYS A 75 -8.16 -1.95 0.55
C LYS A 75 -8.41 -0.56 1.16
N ASP A 76 -9.07 -0.48 2.31
CA ASP A 76 -9.44 0.79 2.93
C ASP A 76 -8.22 1.54 3.44
N GLY A 77 -7.26 0.85 4.06
CA GLY A 77 -5.97 1.43 4.45
C GLY A 77 -5.18 1.94 3.26
N PHE A 78 -5.13 1.14 2.18
CA PHE A 78 -4.49 1.52 0.93
C PHE A 78 -5.10 2.79 0.33
N VAL A 79 -6.42 2.85 0.18
CA VAL A 79 -7.11 4.03 -0.37
C VAL A 79 -6.83 5.26 0.49
N PHE A 80 -6.95 5.14 1.82
CA PHE A 80 -6.70 6.25 2.75
C PHE A 80 -5.26 6.79 2.61
N LEU A 81 -4.28 5.89 2.53
CA LEU A 81 -2.87 6.26 2.33
C LEU A 81 -2.66 7.02 1.01
N VAL A 82 -3.25 6.53 -0.09
CA VAL A 82 -3.08 7.13 -1.43
C VAL A 82 -3.73 8.50 -1.55
N MET A 83 -4.76 8.81 -0.76
CA MET A 83 -5.35 10.16 -0.75
C MET A 83 -4.34 11.23 -0.34
N GLY A 84 -3.36 10.90 0.50
CA GLY A 84 -2.24 11.78 0.87
C GLY A 84 -1.11 11.86 -0.15
N PHE A 85 -1.12 11.03 -1.20
CA PHE A 85 -0.05 11.00 -2.20
C PHE A 85 -0.24 12.07 -3.29
N THR A 86 0.90 12.60 -3.73
CA THR A 86 1.03 13.52 -4.87
C THR A 86 1.78 12.85 -6.04
N GLY A 87 1.61 13.41 -7.24
CA GLY A 87 2.22 12.94 -8.50
C GLY A 87 1.21 12.40 -9.51
N LYS A 88 1.64 12.25 -10.78
CA LYS A 88 0.77 11.83 -11.90
C LYS A 88 0.10 10.47 -11.67
N LYS A 89 0.83 9.46 -11.19
CA LYS A 89 0.27 8.13 -10.87
C LYS A 89 -0.78 8.19 -9.75
N ALA A 90 -0.52 8.98 -8.71
CA ALA A 90 -1.48 9.17 -7.61
C ALA A 90 -2.73 9.92 -8.09
N ALA A 91 -2.60 10.93 -8.94
CA ALA A 91 -3.73 11.64 -9.54
C ALA A 91 -4.60 10.69 -10.39
N ALA A 92 -3.98 9.94 -11.31
CA ALA A 92 -4.68 8.97 -12.15
C ALA A 92 -5.41 7.90 -11.32
N PHE A 93 -4.78 7.38 -10.26
CA PHE A 93 -5.43 6.46 -9.35
C PHE A 93 -6.67 7.08 -8.67
N LYS A 94 -6.56 8.32 -8.18
CA LYS A 94 -7.66 9.01 -7.50
C LYS A 94 -8.84 9.27 -8.45
N GLU A 95 -8.57 9.67 -9.69
CA GLU A 95 -9.59 9.87 -10.73
C GLU A 95 -10.32 8.56 -11.08
N ALA A 96 -9.56 7.47 -11.28
CA ALA A 96 -10.13 6.15 -11.53
C ALA A 96 -10.99 5.66 -10.36
N TYR A 97 -10.49 5.82 -9.12
CA TYR A 97 -11.22 5.44 -7.92
C TYR A 97 -12.54 6.20 -7.76
N ILE A 98 -12.59 7.49 -8.10
CA ILE A 98 -13.83 8.29 -8.03
C ILE A 98 -14.82 7.87 -9.12
N THR A 99 -14.33 7.45 -10.28
CA THR A 99 -15.18 7.04 -11.42
C THR A 99 -15.83 5.68 -11.19
N ASP A 100 -15.16 4.79 -10.47
CA ASP A 100 -15.61 3.42 -10.20
C ASP A 100 -16.47 3.28 -8.92
N VAL A 101 -16.80 4.39 -8.24
CA VAL A 101 -17.62 4.43 -7.00
C VAL A 101 -19.07 4.82 -7.29
#